data_AF-A0A9E5ZKJ9-F1
#
_entry.id   AF-A0A9E5ZKJ9-F1
#
_cell.length_a   1.000
_cell.length_b   1.000
_cell.length_c   1.000
_cell.angle_alpha   90.00
_cell.angle_beta   90.00
_cell.angle_gamma   90.00
#
_symmetry.space_group_name_H-M   'P 1'
#
loop_
_entity.id
_entity.type
_entity.pdbx_description
1 polymer ?
#
loop_
_entity_poly.entity_id
_entity_poly.type
_entity_poly.pdbx_seq_one_letter_code
_entity_poly.pdbx_strand_id
1 'polypeptide(L)'
;MKNTFIIALLLLSQFSFSQEEDWIKTEGEITEITFHRGKKVRESAIVKFNLEDGTEQFGGVDLFRIPFIGSMKSVGDSIAINYNRNNPYVLETVIGKLFSQYGMYVLIVLGIIFSIKPFLKRKKNQL
;
A
#
# COMPACT_ATOMS: atom_id res chain seq x y z
N MET A 1 -10.77 41.95 8.65
CA MET A 1 -9.46 41.48 9.18
C MET A 1 -9.52 40.11 9.86
N LYS A 2 -10.66 39.66 10.41
CA LYS A 2 -10.75 38.34 11.07
C LYS A 2 -10.68 37.16 10.08
N ASN A 3 -11.28 37.31 8.90
CA ASN A 3 -11.35 36.24 7.90
C ASN A 3 -10.07 36.10 7.07
N THR A 4 -9.28 37.17 6.94
CA THR A 4 -7.99 37.15 6.22
C THR A 4 -6.95 36.31 6.93
N PHE A 5 -7.00 36.24 8.26
CA PHE A 5 -6.12 35.38 9.07
C PHE A 5 -6.40 33.89 8.84
N ILE A 6 -7.68 33.51 8.74
CA ILE A 6 -8.10 32.11 8.51
C ILE A 6 -7.67 31.66 7.11
N ILE A 7 -7.80 32.53 6.11
CA ILE A 7 -7.38 32.23 4.73
C ILE A 7 -5.85 32.07 4.65
N ALA A 8 -5.09 32.92 5.34
CA ALA A 8 -3.63 32.78 5.41
C ALA A 8 -3.20 31.48 6.11
N LEU A 9 -3.90 31.08 7.18
CA LEU A 9 -3.63 29.83 7.90
C LEU A 9 -3.90 28.60 7.02
N LEU A 10 -4.98 28.61 6.23
CA LEU A 10 -5.31 27.53 5.29
C LEU A 10 -4.27 27.42 4.16
N LEU A 11 -3.78 28.54 3.64
CA LEU A 11 -2.73 28.54 2.59
C LEU A 11 -1.39 28.01 3.11
N LEU A 12 -1.04 28.25 4.37
CA LEU A 12 0.20 27.75 4.96
C LEU A 12 0.23 26.22 5.14
N SER A 13 -0.94 25.58 5.31
CA SER A 13 -1.04 24.11 5.40
C SER A 13 -0.59 23.37 4.12
N GLN A 14 -0.55 24.06 2.98
CA GLN A 14 -0.18 23.47 1.70
C GLN A 14 1.34 23.27 1.55
N PHE A 15 2.15 23.90 2.41
CA PHE A 15 3.62 23.79 2.37
C PHE A 15 4.18 22.64 3.21
N SER A 16 3.41 21.57 3.40
CA SER A 16 3.96 20.35 3.99
C SER A 16 4.87 19.69 2.95
N PHE A 17 6.17 19.95 3.06
CA PHE A 17 7.18 19.26 2.25
C PHE A 17 7.25 17.82 2.73
N SER A 18 6.84 16.87 1.89
CA SER A 18 7.10 15.45 2.14
C SER A 18 8.61 15.25 2.11
N GLN A 19 9.19 14.70 3.17
CA GLN A 19 10.56 14.17 3.07
C GLN A 19 10.50 13.05 2.04
N GLU A 20 11.28 13.17 0.96
CA GLU A 20 11.46 12.10 -0.01
C GLU A 20 12.24 10.98 0.68
N GLU A 21 11.53 9.95 1.10
CA GLU A 21 12.15 8.74 1.61
C GLU A 21 12.83 7.99 0.45
N ASP A 22 14.13 7.71 0.61
CA ASP A 22 14.94 7.03 -0.40
C ASP A 22 14.72 5.51 -0.31
N TRP A 23 13.72 5.04 -1.05
CA TRP A 23 13.31 3.63 -1.10
C TRP A 23 13.99 2.91 -2.27
N ILE A 24 14.67 1.82 -1.98
CA ILE A 24 15.32 0.98 -2.99
C ILE A 24 14.50 -0.29 -3.20
N LYS A 25 14.21 -0.59 -4.46
CA LYS A 25 13.47 -1.79 -4.85
C LYS A 25 14.43 -2.96 -5.04
N THR A 26 14.13 -4.08 -4.39
CA THR A 26 14.88 -5.33 -4.52
C THR A 26 13.92 -6.53 -4.55
N GLU A 27 14.45 -7.70 -4.85
CA GLU A 27 13.73 -8.96 -4.76
C GLU A 27 14.24 -9.75 -3.55
N GLY A 28 13.33 -10.38 -2.84
CA GLY A 28 13.66 -11.20 -1.69
C GLY A 28 12.84 -12.48 -1.64
N GLU A 29 13.44 -13.53 -1.10
CA GLU A 29 12.84 -14.85 -0.96
C GLU A 29 12.17 -14.98 0.41
N ILE A 30 10.93 -15.46 0.45
CA ILE A 30 10.21 -15.71 1.70
C ILE A 30 10.80 -16.92 2.40
N THR A 31 11.35 -16.73 3.60
CA THR A 31 11.92 -17.82 4.40
C THR A 31 10.93 -18.36 5.43
N GLU A 32 10.04 -17.51 5.96
CA GLU A 32 9.03 -17.90 6.94
C GLU A 32 7.77 -17.07 6.75
N ILE A 33 6.61 -17.68 7.01
CA ILE A 33 5.32 -16.98 7.07
C ILE A 33 4.71 -17.21 8.45
N THR A 34 4.42 -16.12 9.15
CA THR A 34 3.78 -16.12 10.46
C THR A 34 2.35 -15.58 10.35
N PHE A 35 1.40 -16.33 10.90
CA PHE A 35 0.01 -15.94 10.93
C PHE A 35 -0.39 -15.36 12.29
N HIS A 36 -0.76 -14.08 12.30
CA HIS A 36 -1.20 -13.38 13.50
C HIS A 36 -2.73 -13.33 13.57
N ARG A 37 -3.30 -14.09 14.50
CA ARG A 37 -4.74 -14.11 14.77
C ARG A 37 -5.08 -13.31 16.03
N GLY A 38 -5.55 -12.09 15.86
CA GLY A 38 -6.05 -11.23 16.94
C GLY A 38 -7.30 -10.46 16.51
N LYS A 39 -7.52 -9.27 17.09
CA LYS A 39 -8.63 -8.36 16.69
C LYS A 39 -8.59 -8.02 15.18
N LYS A 40 -7.40 -7.99 14.59
CA LYS A 40 -7.16 -7.91 13.15
C LYS A 40 -6.31 -9.11 12.75
N VAL A 41 -6.75 -9.85 11.75
CA VAL A 41 -5.97 -10.97 11.20
C VAL A 41 -4.92 -10.41 10.25
N ARG A 42 -3.65 -10.76 10.47
CA ARG A 42 -2.52 -10.36 9.63
C ARG A 42 -1.65 -11.56 9.31
N GLU A 43 -0.95 -11.47 8.19
CA GLU A 43 0.00 -12.48 7.74
C GLU A 43 1.29 -11.74 7.42
N SER A 44 2.36 -12.11 8.12
CA SER A 44 3.66 -11.46 8.01
C SER A 44 4.67 -12.50 7.54
N ALA A 45 5.65 -12.08 6.77
CA ALA A 45 6.69 -12.94 6.23
C ALA A 45 8.07 -12.42 6.59
N ILE A 46 8.99 -13.34 6.90
CA ILE A 46 10.42 -13.05 6.93
C ILE A 46 10.96 -13.26 5.53
N VAL A 47 11.68 -12.26 5.03
CA VAL A 47 12.20 -12.24 3.66
C VAL A 47 13.70 -12.08 3.73
N LYS A 48 14.42 -12.94 2.99
CA LYS A 48 15.86 -12.83 2.76
C LYS A 48 16.09 -12.05 1.47
N PHE A 49 16.88 -10.99 1.53
CA PHE A 49 17.17 -10.13 0.37
C PHE A 49 18.60 -9.61 0.43
N ASN A 50 19.08 -9.10 -0.70
CA ASN A 50 20.41 -8.49 -0.82
C ASN A 50 20.28 -6.97 -0.87
N LEU A 51 21.17 -6.31 -0.14
CA LEU A 51 21.40 -4.87 -0.23
C LEU A 51 22.22 -4.53 -1.48
N GLU A 52 22.27 -3.25 -1.85
CA GLU A 52 23.07 -2.76 -2.98
C GLU A 52 24.57 -3.09 -2.87
N ASP A 53 25.09 -3.28 -1.66
CA ASP A 53 26.49 -3.66 -1.39
C ASP A 53 26.74 -5.18 -1.51
N GLY A 54 25.69 -5.97 -1.77
CA GLY A 54 25.73 -7.43 -1.86
C GLY A 54 25.60 -8.15 -0.52
N THR A 55 25.42 -7.43 0.59
CA THR A 55 25.20 -8.03 1.91
C THR A 55 23.81 -8.65 2.00
N GLU A 56 23.75 -9.88 2.51
CA GLU A 56 22.49 -10.55 2.79
C GLU A 56 21.84 -10.01 4.07
N GLN A 57 20.54 -9.71 4.01
CA GLN A 57 19.77 -9.25 5.15
C GLN A 57 18.41 -9.96 5.23
N PHE A 58 17.87 -10.00 6.45
CA PHE A 58 16.53 -10.48 6.73
C PHE A 58 15.67 -9.34 7.26
N GLY A 59 14.41 -9.32 6.86
CA GLY A 59 13.43 -8.45 7.49
C GLY A 59 12.01 -8.94 7.35
N GLY A 60 11.15 -8.39 8.21
CA GLY A 60 9.73 -8.73 8.27
C GLY A 60 8.91 -7.81 7.36
N VAL A 61 8.01 -8.40 6.58
CA VAL A 61 7.02 -7.67 5.78
C VAL A 61 5.62 -8.17 6.06
N ASP A 62 4.64 -7.27 5.98
CA ASP A 62 3.24 -7.67 5.97
C ASP A 62 2.84 -8.11 4.55
N LEU A 63 2.34 -9.34 4.44
CA LEU A 63 1.82 -9.89 3.20
C LEU A 63 0.38 -9.41 2.98
N PHE A 64 0.08 -9.08 1.72
CA PHE A 64 -1.29 -8.80 1.34
C PHE A 64 -2.12 -10.07 1.45
N ARG A 65 -3.19 -10.01 2.24
CA ARG A 65 -4.13 -11.10 2.47
C ARG A 65 -5.52 -10.70 2.05
N ILE A 66 -6.17 -11.57 1.30
CA ILE A 66 -7.60 -11.45 1.00
C ILE A 66 -8.37 -12.09 2.16
N PRO A 67 -9.40 -11.42 2.72
CA PRO A 67 -10.28 -12.03 3.70
C PRO A 67 -10.83 -13.38 3.22
N PHE A 68 -10.90 -14.36 4.12
CA PHE A 68 -11.36 -15.74 3.85
C PHE A 68 -10.45 -16.61 2.96
N ILE A 69 -9.64 -16.03 2.08
CA ILE A 69 -8.77 -16.77 1.14
C ILE A 69 -7.33 -16.91 1.67
N GLY A 70 -6.78 -15.89 2.36
CA GLY A 70 -5.37 -15.91 2.80
C GLY A 70 -4.44 -15.06 1.93
N SER A 71 -3.13 -15.09 2.20
CA SER A 71 -2.14 -14.62 1.23
C SER A 71 -2.01 -15.64 0.09
N MET A 72 -1.67 -15.15 -1.10
CA MET A 72 -1.39 -16.00 -2.26
C MET A 72 0.10 -16.34 -2.37
N LYS A 73 0.87 -16.19 -1.28
CA LYS A 73 2.32 -16.35 -1.25
C LYS A 73 2.71 -17.50 -0.34
N SER A 74 3.79 -18.18 -0.70
CA SER A 74 4.32 -19.35 0.01
C SER A 74 5.79 -19.18 0.37
N VAL A 75 6.28 -19.99 1.31
CA VAL A 75 7.71 -20.07 1.63
C VAL A 75 8.48 -20.54 0.40
N GLY A 76 9.58 -19.87 0.08
CA GLY A 76 10.37 -20.06 -1.15
C GLY A 76 9.94 -19.18 -2.33
N ASP A 77 8.83 -18.44 -2.22
CA ASP A 77 8.46 -17.49 -3.27
C ASP A 77 9.35 -16.24 -3.23
N SER A 78 9.75 -15.77 -4.41
CA SER A 78 10.33 -14.43 -4.57
C SER A 78 9.24 -13.36 -4.57
N ILE A 79 9.47 -12.29 -3.81
CA ILE A 79 8.62 -11.10 -3.76
C ILE A 79 9.43 -9.83 -3.95
N ALA A 80 8.84 -8.85 -4.64
CA ALA A 80 9.42 -7.52 -4.73
C ALA A 80 9.15 -6.74 -3.44
N ILE A 81 10.22 -6.26 -2.82
CA ILE A 81 10.20 -5.45 -1.61
C ILE A 81 10.92 -4.12 -1.86
N ASN A 82 10.52 -3.10 -1.13
CA ASN A 82 11.26 -1.86 -1.04
C ASN A 82 11.86 -1.75 0.36
N TYR A 83 13.15 -1.48 0.46
CA TYR A 83 13.81 -1.17 1.73
C TYR A 83 14.22 0.30 1.78
N ASN A 84 14.21 0.89 2.97
CA ASN A 84 14.66 2.26 3.16
C ASN A 84 16.19 2.30 3.23
N ARG A 85 16.85 3.11 2.39
CA ARG A 85 18.32 3.19 2.36
C ARG A 85 18.91 3.62 3.71
N ASN A 86 18.21 4.50 4.44
CA ASN A 86 18.66 4.99 5.74
C ASN A 86 18.38 3.99 6.88
N ASN A 87 17.43 3.07 6.68
CA ASN A 87 17.13 2.00 7.63
C ASN A 87 16.65 0.72 6.91
N PRO A 88 17.58 -0.17 6.53
CA PRO A 88 17.26 -1.36 5.72
C PRO A 88 16.33 -2.38 6.39
N TYR A 89 16.09 -2.26 7.70
CA TYR A 89 15.13 -3.11 8.41
C TYR A 89 13.67 -2.75 8.15
N VAL A 90 13.42 -1.54 7.62
CA VAL A 90 12.07 -1.10 7.25
C VAL A 90 11.81 -1.55 5.82
N LEU A 91 10.84 -2.47 5.68
CA LEU A 91 10.51 -3.11 4.42
C LEU A 91 9.03 -2.92 4.08
N GLU A 92 8.76 -2.70 2.80
CA GLU A 92 7.40 -2.62 2.27
C GLU A 92 7.22 -3.53 1.06
N THR A 93 6.08 -4.20 0.97
CA THR A 93 5.73 -4.95 -0.24
C THR A 93 5.19 -4.00 -1.32
N VAL A 94 5.60 -4.21 -2.58
CA VAL A 94 5.16 -3.38 -3.71
C VAL A 94 3.63 -3.38 -3.87
N ILE A 95 2.99 -4.52 -3.62
CA ILE A 95 1.53 -4.66 -3.68
C ILE A 95 0.85 -3.88 -2.55
N GLY A 96 1.38 -3.92 -1.33
CA GLY A 96 0.90 -3.11 -0.21
C GLY A 96 0.94 -1.61 -0.54
N LYS A 97 2.06 -1.15 -1.13
CA LYS A 97 2.22 0.24 -1.60
C LYS A 97 1.23 0.62 -2.69
N LEU A 98 0.98 -0.26 -3.67
CA LEU A 98 0.01 0.00 -4.75
C LEU A 98 -1.41 0.16 -4.21
N PHE A 99 -1.87 -0.71 -3.31
CA PHE A 99 -3.20 -0.55 -2.72
C PHE A 99 -3.30 0.65 -1.78
N SER A 100 -2.24 0.95 -1.02
CA SER A 100 -2.20 2.14 -0.16
C SER A 100 -2.28 3.43 -0.98
N GLN A 101 -1.50 3.52 -2.06
CA GLN A 101 -1.41 4.73 -2.90
C GLN A 101 -2.59 4.87 -3.86
N TYR A 102 -3.08 3.77 -4.44
CA TYR A 102 -4.07 3.81 -5.52
C TYR A 102 -5.46 3.29 -5.14
N GLY A 103 -5.64 2.69 -3.97
CA GLY A 103 -6.91 2.09 -3.55
C GLY A 103 -8.07 3.08 -3.57
N MET A 104 -7.84 4.32 -3.13
CA MET A 104 -8.86 5.38 -3.16
C MET A 104 -9.30 5.71 -4.59
N TYR A 105 -8.36 5.84 -5.53
CA TYR A 105 -8.69 6.11 -6.94
C TYR A 105 -9.49 4.96 -7.56
N VAL A 106 -9.14 3.72 -7.27
CA VAL A 106 -9.88 2.53 -7.73
C VAL A 106 -11.32 2.55 -7.21
N LEU A 107 -11.53 2.88 -5.93
CA LEU A 107 -12.87 2.98 -5.34
C LEU A 107 -13.71 4.11 -5.94
N ILE A 108 -13.10 5.26 -6.24
CA ILE A 108 -13.79 6.38 -6.90
C ILE A 108 -14.28 5.94 -8.29
N VAL A 109 -13.41 5.30 -9.08
CA VAL A 109 -13.77 4.81 -10.43
C VAL A 109 -14.89 3.77 -10.36
N LEU A 110 -14.80 2.81 -9.43
CA LEU A 110 -15.85 1.82 -9.21
C LEU A 110 -17.18 2.47 -8.80
N GLY A 111 -17.14 3.47 -7.92
CA GLY A 111 -18.31 4.23 -7.50
C GLY A 111 -19.01 4.92 -8.68
N ILE A 112 -18.23 5.52 -9.59
CA ILE A 112 -18.76 6.14 -10.81
C ILE A 112 -19.43 5.09 -11.71
N ILE A 113 -18.76 3.96 -11.98
CA ILE A 113 -19.30 2.89 -12.83
C ILE A 113 -20.62 2.35 -12.28
N PHE A 114 -20.67 2.05 -10.97
CA PHE A 114 -21.89 1.55 -10.33
C PHE A 114 -22.99 2.60 -10.24
N SER A 115 -22.65 3.89 -10.13
CA SER A 115 -23.62 4.99 -10.09
C SER A 115 -24.27 5.25 -11.47
N ILE A 116 -23.50 5.16 -12.56
CA ILE A 116 -24.00 5.42 -13.92
C ILE A 116 -24.92 4.29 -14.41
N LYS A 117 -24.62 3.04 -14.06
CA LYS A 117 -25.36 1.85 -14.53
C LYS A 117 -26.89 1.90 -14.26
N PRO A 118 -27.39 2.25 -13.05
CA PRO A 118 -28.82 2.39 -12.80
C PRO A 118 -29.45 3.63 -13.46
N PHE A 119 -28.68 4.72 -13.66
CA PHE A 119 -29.17 5.91 -14.36
C PHE A 119 -29.43 5.66 -15.85
N LEU A 120 -28.55 4.89 -16.52
CA LEU A 120 -28.76 4.47 -17.91
C LEU A 120 -29.96 3.53 -18.05
N LYS A 121 -30.20 2.65 -17.06
CA LYS A 121 -31.33 1.72 -17.08
C LYS A 121 -32.68 2.43 -16.90
N ARG A 122 -32.75 3.50 -16.11
CA ARG A 122 -33.95 4.34 -15.96
C ARG A 122 -34.34 5.07 -17.24
N LYS A 123 -33.36 5.58 -18.00
CA LYS A 123 -33.61 6.31 -19.25
C LYS A 123 -34.17 5.41 -20.36
N LYS A 124 -33.84 4.11 -20.35
CA LYS A 124 -34.32 3.12 -21.34
C LYS A 124 -35.78 2.67 -21.10
N ASN A 125 -36.29 2.80 -19.87
CA ASN A 125 -37.67 2.42 -19.53
C ASN A 125 -38.68 3.60 -19.65
N GLN A 126 -38.22 4.77 -20.06
CA GLN A 126 -39.06 5.98 -20.29
C GLN A 126 -39.16 6.37 -21.77
N LEU A 127 -38.62 5.55 -22.67
CA LEU A 127 -38.80 5.59 -24.13
C LEU A 127 -39.57 4.33 -24.54
#